data_AF-A0A1C5JMN9-F1
#
_entry.id   AF-A0A1C5JMN9-F1
#
_cell.length_a   1.000
_cell.length_b   1.000
_cell.length_c   1.000
_cell.angle_alpha   90.00
_cell.angle_beta   90.00
_cell.angle_gamma   90.00
#
_symmetry.space_group_name_H-M   'P 1'
#
loop_
_entity.id
_entity.type
_entity.pdbx_description
1 polymer ?
#
loop_
_entity_poly.entity_id
_entity_poly.type
_entity_poly.pdbx_seq_one_letter_code
_entity_poly.pdbx_strand_id
1 'polypeptide(L)'
;MSAEFRPLAGEPDPAGPLVSSAGHPYEVPLNDFTSEGELAKAVLDRLRPAFHIRREWPGRHCSGRPARIDAVIRPRDLAPWRDDVVTFGVEFKLPPAEAGIHAYTGWLAQAVDYTHVDWKGLGRLRILTCPGPALWLDRIQQYSQADSTVSLARRLSGQLGVGELVLRWTHGLTIAFNGEHVWSERHGVVRGRTWTMAPRVGSR
;
A
#
# COMPACT_ATOMS: atom_id res chain seq x y z
N MET A 1 25.18 1.23 14.35
CA MET A 1 24.06 1.42 15.30
C MET A 1 22.78 1.15 14.53
N SER A 2 21.97 0.16 14.91
CA SER A 2 20.63 0.01 14.35
C SER A 2 19.79 1.21 14.78
N ALA A 3 19.04 1.80 13.85
CA ALA A 3 18.08 2.83 14.23
C ALA A 3 17.07 2.22 15.23
N GLU A 4 16.77 2.93 16.30
CA GLU A 4 15.73 2.55 17.26
C GLU A 4 14.38 2.44 16.54
N PHE A 5 13.68 1.32 16.73
CA PHE A 5 12.35 1.11 16.15
C PHE A 5 11.37 2.12 16.73
N ARG A 6 10.61 2.79 15.85
CA ARG A 6 9.54 3.72 16.23
C ARG A 6 8.22 3.20 15.68
N PRO A 7 7.27 2.79 16.55
CA PRO A 7 5.97 2.33 16.09
C PRO A 7 5.20 3.47 15.42
N LEU A 8 4.36 3.14 14.45
CA LEU A 8 3.47 4.09 13.79
C LEU A 8 2.11 4.21 14.49
N ALA A 9 1.64 3.13 15.11
CA ALA A 9 0.33 3.04 15.77
C ALA A 9 0.33 2.00 16.91
N GLY A 10 1.46 1.87 17.63
CA GLY A 10 1.60 0.97 18.79
C GLY A 10 1.83 -0.50 18.46
N GLU A 11 2.07 -0.83 17.20
CA GLU A 11 2.43 -2.17 16.75
C GLU A 11 3.82 -2.61 17.28
N PRO A 12 4.05 -3.92 17.42
CA PRO A 12 5.36 -4.45 17.83
C PRO A 12 6.43 -4.26 16.75
N ASP A 13 7.69 -4.27 17.18
CA ASP A 13 8.85 -4.25 16.28
C ASP A 13 8.82 -5.46 15.32
N PRO A 14 8.78 -5.26 14.00
CA PRO A 14 8.77 -6.34 13.02
C PRO A 14 10.08 -7.16 13.01
N ALA A 15 11.20 -6.60 13.50
CA ALA A 15 12.46 -7.31 13.68
C ALA A 15 12.58 -8.00 15.07
N GLY A 16 11.69 -7.65 16.00
CA GLY A 16 11.62 -8.24 17.33
C GLY A 16 10.95 -9.63 17.35
N PRO A 17 10.81 -10.24 18.55
CA PRO A 17 10.11 -11.51 18.71
C PRO A 17 8.66 -11.40 18.21
N LEU A 18 8.10 -12.53 17.77
CA LEU A 18 6.71 -12.58 17.35
C LEU A 18 5.79 -12.33 18.55
N VAL A 19 4.96 -11.30 18.45
CA VAL A 19 3.93 -10.98 19.44
C VAL A 19 2.59 -11.48 18.94
N SER A 20 1.80 -12.11 19.81
CA SER A 20 0.45 -12.58 19.47
C SER A 20 -0.44 -11.43 19.01
N SER A 21 -1.30 -11.68 18.04
CA SER A 21 -2.39 -10.76 17.66
C SER A 21 -3.64 -10.94 18.52
N ALA A 22 -3.63 -11.82 19.53
CA ALA A 22 -4.77 -12.00 20.41
C ALA A 22 -5.12 -10.67 21.12
N GLY A 23 -6.34 -10.19 20.90
CA GLY A 23 -6.81 -8.90 21.43
C GLY A 23 -6.44 -7.67 20.60
N HIS A 24 -5.77 -7.82 19.46
CA HIS A 24 -5.39 -6.73 18.56
C HIS A 24 -5.99 -6.90 17.16
N PRO A 25 -6.29 -5.80 16.45
CA PRO A 25 -6.76 -5.90 15.08
C PRO A 25 -5.65 -6.46 14.18
N TYR A 26 -6.02 -7.23 13.15
CA TYR A 26 -5.06 -7.78 12.20
C TYR A 26 -4.32 -6.66 11.44
N GLU A 27 -5.08 -5.69 10.96
CA GLU A 27 -4.58 -4.44 10.38
C GLU A 27 -4.75 -3.29 11.37
N VAL A 28 -3.65 -2.61 11.65
CA VAL A 28 -3.60 -1.51 12.61
C VAL A 28 -3.92 -0.21 11.87
N PRO A 29 -4.91 0.55 12.33
CA PRO A 29 -5.28 1.83 11.74
C PRO A 29 -4.14 2.85 11.78
N LEU A 30 -3.93 3.57 10.67
CA LEU A 30 -2.97 4.68 10.57
C LEU A 30 -3.70 6.03 10.58
N ASN A 31 -4.51 6.28 11.60
CA ASN A 31 -5.39 7.46 11.69
C ASN A 31 -4.97 8.51 12.72
N ASP A 32 -3.94 8.26 13.53
CA ASP A 32 -3.50 9.17 14.61
C ASP A 32 -2.50 10.24 14.14
N PHE A 33 -2.48 10.53 12.83
CA PHE A 33 -1.64 11.57 12.24
C PHE A 33 -2.41 12.89 12.10
N THR A 34 -1.74 14.03 12.20
CA THR A 34 -2.41 15.34 12.06
C THR A 34 -2.65 15.73 10.60
N SER A 35 -1.91 15.13 9.67
CA SER A 35 -2.03 15.41 8.23
C SER A 35 -1.53 14.25 7.37
N GLU A 36 -1.95 14.24 6.10
CA GLU A 36 -1.44 13.32 5.07
C GLU A 36 0.09 13.42 4.92
N GLY A 37 0.64 14.64 5.05
CA GLY A 37 2.08 14.87 4.95
C GLY A 37 2.89 14.21 6.09
N GLU A 38 2.35 14.22 7.32
CA GLU A 38 2.96 13.54 8.46
C GLU A 38 2.88 12.02 8.33
N LEU A 39 1.70 11.50 7.96
CA LEU A 39 1.51 10.08 7.64
C LEU A 39 2.51 9.62 6.58
N ALA A 40 2.57 10.33 5.46
CA ALA A 40 3.48 10.01 4.37
C ALA A 40 4.94 10.02 4.83
N LYS A 41 5.35 11.04 5.59
CA LYS A 41 6.71 11.11 6.13
C LYS A 41 7.03 9.90 7.01
N ALA A 42 6.17 9.58 7.98
CA ALA A 42 6.41 8.50 8.94
C ALA A 42 6.46 7.12 8.25
N VAL A 43 5.52 6.85 7.35
CA VAL A 43 5.49 5.59 6.58
C VAL A 43 6.70 5.48 5.66
N LEU A 44 7.03 6.53 4.90
CA LEU A 44 8.16 6.49 3.98
C LEU A 44 9.49 6.35 4.73
N ASP A 45 9.68 7.05 5.85
CA ASP A 45 10.90 6.91 6.67
C ASP A 45 11.09 5.47 7.15
N ARG A 46 10.01 4.80 7.53
CA ARG A 46 10.02 3.39 7.92
C ARG A 46 10.30 2.44 6.75
N LEU A 47 9.89 2.77 5.53
CA LEU A 47 10.19 1.98 4.32
C LEU A 47 11.63 2.16 3.79
N ARG A 48 12.34 3.23 4.16
CA ARG A 48 13.69 3.55 3.63
C ARG A 48 14.72 2.41 3.71
N PRO A 49 14.76 1.56 4.75
CA PRO A 49 15.71 0.46 4.81
C PRO A 49 15.51 -0.58 3.70
N ALA A 50 14.27 -0.78 3.23
CA ALA A 50 13.94 -1.77 2.21
C ALA A 50 13.78 -1.17 0.80
N PHE A 51 13.51 0.13 0.70
CA PHE A 51 13.18 0.78 -0.58
C PHE A 51 14.00 2.05 -0.85
N HIS A 52 14.31 2.27 -2.13
CA HIS A 52 14.61 3.58 -2.67
C HIS A 52 13.30 4.37 -2.81
N ILE A 53 13.27 5.61 -2.34
CA ILE A 53 12.05 6.42 -2.28
C ILE A 53 12.29 7.74 -3.01
N ARG A 54 11.33 8.10 -3.87
CA ARG A 54 11.22 9.44 -4.48
C ARG A 54 9.84 9.98 -4.18
N ARG A 55 9.73 11.25 -3.81
CA ARG A 55 8.45 11.92 -3.55
C ARG A 55 8.02 12.71 -4.76
N GLU A 56 6.71 12.94 -4.89
CA GLU A 56 6.10 13.87 -5.83
C GLU A 56 6.50 13.60 -7.30
N TRP A 57 6.34 12.35 -7.75
CA TRP A 57 6.79 11.96 -9.09
C TRP A 57 5.77 12.38 -10.16
N PRO A 58 6.19 13.11 -11.22
CA PRO A 58 5.28 13.55 -12.26
C PRO A 58 5.00 12.44 -13.30
N GLY A 59 3.83 12.51 -13.91
CA GLY A 59 3.43 11.63 -15.01
C GLY A 59 2.40 12.27 -15.93
N ARG A 60 2.03 11.55 -16.99
CA ARG A 60 0.97 11.95 -17.92
C ARG A 60 -0.05 10.85 -18.07
N HIS A 61 -1.30 11.16 -17.77
CA HIS A 61 -2.43 10.25 -17.95
C HIS A 61 -2.68 10.00 -19.45
N CYS A 62 -3.29 8.87 -19.80
CA CYS A 62 -3.59 8.52 -21.20
C CYS A 62 -4.51 9.52 -21.91
N SER A 63 -5.28 10.32 -21.16
CA SER A 63 -6.07 11.45 -21.68
C SER A 63 -5.25 12.72 -21.94
N GLY A 64 -3.93 12.68 -21.75
CA GLY A 64 -3.02 13.82 -21.90
C GLY A 64 -2.90 14.73 -20.67
N ARG A 65 -3.76 14.55 -19.65
CA ARG A 65 -3.74 15.35 -18.41
C ARG A 65 -2.47 15.09 -17.60
N PRO A 66 -1.85 16.14 -17.01
CA PRO A 66 -0.73 15.95 -16.09
C PRO A 66 -1.22 15.27 -14.80
N ALA A 67 -0.37 14.45 -14.21
CA ALA A 67 -0.60 13.81 -12.91
C ALA A 67 0.67 13.85 -12.07
N ARG A 68 0.52 13.68 -10.76
CA ARG A 68 1.61 13.57 -9.80
C ARG A 68 1.21 12.57 -8.73
N ILE A 69 2.11 11.67 -8.39
CA ILE A 69 1.91 10.71 -7.29
C ILE A 69 2.77 11.10 -6.09
N ASP A 70 2.25 10.87 -4.89
CA ASP A 70 2.90 11.32 -3.65
C ASP A 70 4.28 10.69 -3.45
N ALA A 71 4.41 9.41 -3.77
CA ALA A 71 5.70 8.75 -3.76
C ALA A 71 5.81 7.61 -4.79
N VAL A 72 7.06 7.32 -5.14
CA VAL A 72 7.47 6.13 -5.86
C VAL A 72 8.47 5.38 -4.98
N ILE A 73 8.24 4.08 -4.80
CA ILE A 73 9.13 3.19 -4.06
C ILE A 73 9.65 2.07 -4.96
N ARG A 74 10.95 1.78 -4.86
CA ARG A 74 11.63 0.70 -5.59
C ARG A 74 12.41 -0.16 -4.60
N PRO A 75 12.25 -1.51 -4.58
CA PRO A 75 13.03 -2.35 -3.69
C PRO A 75 14.54 -2.12 -3.87
N ARG A 76 15.28 -2.08 -2.76
CA ARG A 76 16.75 -2.02 -2.80
C ARG A 76 17.37 -3.35 -3.22
N ASP A 77 16.74 -4.44 -2.79
CA ASP A 77 17.10 -5.80 -3.19
C ASP A 77 16.02 -6.37 -4.11
N LEU A 78 16.40 -6.64 -5.36
CA LEU A 78 15.55 -7.23 -6.38
C LEU A 78 15.74 -8.74 -6.51
N ALA A 79 16.79 -9.32 -5.91
CA ALA A 79 17.08 -10.76 -6.02
C ALA A 79 15.92 -11.67 -5.58
N PRO A 80 15.14 -11.36 -4.52
CA PRO A 80 14.00 -12.18 -4.14
C PRO A 80 12.73 -11.92 -4.96
N TRP A 81 12.71 -10.94 -5.86
CA TRP A 81 11.53 -10.64 -6.67
C TRP A 81 11.51 -11.48 -7.94
N ARG A 82 10.31 -11.82 -8.42
CA ARG A 82 10.12 -12.50 -9.70
C ARG A 82 10.57 -11.63 -10.89
N ASP A 83 10.22 -10.36 -10.84
CA ASP A 83 10.52 -9.42 -11.93
C ASP A 83 11.85 -8.72 -11.65
N ASP A 84 12.62 -8.48 -12.71
CA ASP A 84 13.90 -7.76 -12.70
C ASP A 84 13.73 -6.25 -12.47
N VAL A 85 12.52 -5.73 -12.67
CA VAL A 85 12.13 -4.37 -12.39
C VAL A 85 10.83 -4.36 -11.59
N VAL A 86 10.90 -3.89 -10.34
CA VAL A 86 9.74 -3.67 -9.48
C VAL A 86 9.73 -2.24 -9.01
N THR A 87 8.64 -1.52 -9.28
CA THR A 87 8.43 -0.14 -8.82
C THR A 87 6.95 0.05 -8.52
N PHE A 88 6.64 0.71 -7.41
CA PHE A 88 5.28 1.01 -6.99
C PHE A 88 5.09 2.50 -6.84
N GLY A 89 3.93 3.00 -7.27
CA GLY A 89 3.42 4.29 -6.84
C GLY A 89 2.73 4.15 -5.49
N VAL A 90 2.79 5.18 -4.64
CA VAL A 90 2.07 5.24 -3.37
C VAL A 90 1.27 6.53 -3.32
N GLU A 91 -0.03 6.42 -3.10
CA GLU A 91 -0.97 7.51 -2.87
C GLU A 91 -1.38 7.48 -1.40
N PHE A 92 -1.14 8.58 -0.67
CA PHE A 92 -1.52 8.71 0.71
C PHE A 92 -2.87 9.40 0.82
N LYS A 93 -3.73 8.91 1.73
CA LYS A 93 -4.91 9.65 2.17
C LYS A 93 -5.10 9.56 3.67
N LEU A 94 -5.68 10.60 4.24
CA LEU A 94 -6.11 10.62 5.63
C LEU A 94 -7.58 11.09 5.68
N PRO A 95 -8.53 10.21 5.32
CA PRO A 95 -9.93 10.60 5.30
C PRO A 95 -10.42 10.94 6.71
N PRO A 96 -11.35 11.90 6.85
CA PRO A 96 -11.95 12.23 8.15
C PRO A 96 -12.75 11.04 8.70
N ALA A 97 -12.98 11.02 10.01
CA ALA A 97 -13.62 9.89 10.69
C ALA A 97 -15.04 9.61 10.19
N GLU A 98 -15.74 10.66 9.78
CA GLU A 98 -17.13 10.67 9.30
C GLU A 98 -17.29 10.44 7.80
N ALA A 99 -16.22 10.17 7.06
CA ALA A 99 -16.35 9.92 5.63
C ALA A 99 -17.35 8.76 5.37
N GLY A 100 -18.03 8.78 4.22
CA GLY A 100 -18.96 7.72 3.79
C GLY A 100 -18.41 6.88 2.63
N ILE A 101 -19.09 5.80 2.25
CA ILE A 101 -18.67 4.87 1.18
C ILE A 101 -18.22 5.56 -0.13
N HIS A 102 -18.76 6.73 -0.45
CA HIS A 102 -18.33 7.55 -1.59
C HIS A 102 -16.86 8.02 -1.51
N ALA A 103 -16.33 8.31 -0.32
CA ALA A 103 -14.94 8.68 -0.14
C ALA A 103 -14.01 7.49 -0.44
N TYR A 104 -14.41 6.29 0.00
CA TYR A 104 -13.71 5.04 -0.31
C TYR A 104 -13.66 4.77 -1.82
N THR A 105 -14.81 4.78 -2.49
CA THR A 105 -14.89 4.49 -3.92
C THR A 105 -14.20 5.56 -4.76
N GLY A 106 -14.27 6.84 -4.34
CA GLY A 106 -13.54 7.94 -4.97
C GLY A 106 -12.02 7.77 -4.88
N TRP A 107 -11.51 7.35 -3.72
CA TRP A 107 -10.08 7.07 -3.55
C TRP A 107 -9.62 5.89 -4.42
N LEU A 108 -10.38 4.78 -4.43
CA LEU A 108 -10.07 3.67 -5.32
C LEU A 108 -10.10 4.07 -6.79
N ALA A 109 -11.09 4.87 -7.21
CA ALA A 109 -11.17 5.39 -8.57
C ALA A 109 -9.92 6.21 -8.94
N GLN A 110 -9.48 7.13 -8.05
CA GLN A 110 -8.25 7.89 -8.25
C GLN A 110 -7.02 6.97 -8.38
N ALA A 111 -6.91 5.95 -7.53
CA ALA A 111 -5.81 5.00 -7.58
C ALA A 111 -5.81 4.18 -8.89
N VAL A 112 -6.99 3.80 -9.39
CA VAL A 112 -7.15 3.13 -10.69
C VAL A 112 -6.77 4.06 -11.85
N ASP A 113 -7.14 5.34 -11.80
CA ASP A 113 -6.71 6.31 -12.83
C ASP A 113 -5.18 6.42 -12.87
N TYR A 114 -4.52 6.35 -11.71
CA TYR A 114 -3.05 6.40 -11.63
C TYR A 114 -2.35 5.17 -12.23
N THR A 115 -3.02 4.03 -12.38
CA THR A 115 -2.45 2.86 -13.09
C THR A 115 -2.38 3.09 -14.60
N HIS A 116 -3.12 4.08 -15.13
CA HIS A 116 -3.13 4.48 -16.54
C HIS A 116 -2.16 5.63 -16.86
N VAL A 117 -1.42 6.11 -15.87
CA VAL A 117 -0.44 7.20 -16.03
C VAL A 117 0.91 6.63 -16.48
N ASP A 118 1.49 7.23 -17.51
CA ASP A 118 2.90 7.05 -17.83
C ASP A 118 3.74 7.95 -16.92
N TRP A 119 4.42 7.33 -15.96
CA TRP A 119 5.26 8.01 -14.99
C TRP A 119 6.64 8.23 -15.59
N LYS A 120 7.11 9.48 -15.63
CA LYS A 120 8.28 9.92 -16.41
C LYS A 120 9.48 8.95 -16.29
N GLY A 121 9.72 8.13 -17.31
CA GLY A 121 10.83 7.17 -17.37
C GLY A 121 10.64 5.85 -16.61
N LEU A 122 9.47 5.64 -16.00
CA LEU A 122 9.10 4.44 -15.24
C LEU A 122 7.96 3.65 -15.89
N GLY A 123 7.28 4.22 -16.90
CA GLY A 123 6.13 3.59 -17.52
C GLY A 123 4.90 3.62 -16.61
N ARG A 124 3.97 2.69 -16.82
CA ARG A 124 2.83 2.49 -15.93
C ARG A 124 3.26 1.74 -14.68
N LEU A 125 2.71 2.11 -13.54
CA LEU A 125 3.02 1.52 -12.24
C LEU A 125 1.78 0.86 -11.64
N ARG A 126 2.02 -0.13 -10.77
CA ARG A 126 1.00 -0.51 -9.79
C ARG A 126 0.96 0.52 -8.69
N ILE A 127 -0.24 0.81 -8.22
CA ILE A 127 -0.51 1.90 -7.28
C ILE A 127 -0.89 1.29 -5.93
N LEU A 128 -0.24 1.75 -4.88
CA LEU A 128 -0.54 1.41 -3.50
C LEU A 128 -1.29 2.56 -2.87
N THR A 129 -2.44 2.28 -2.29
CA THR A 129 -3.13 3.20 -1.40
C THR A 129 -2.57 3.05 0.01
N CYS A 130 -2.33 4.17 0.71
CA CYS A 130 -1.83 4.16 2.09
C CYS A 130 -2.61 5.14 2.99
N PRO A 131 -3.23 4.67 4.09
CA PRO A 131 -3.47 3.27 4.42
C PRO A 131 -4.33 2.57 3.35
N GLY A 132 -4.54 1.25 3.49
CA GLY A 132 -5.50 0.55 2.64
C GLY A 132 -6.93 1.05 2.90
N PRO A 133 -7.70 1.45 1.86
CA PRO A 133 -9.05 1.94 2.03
C PRO A 133 -10.01 0.84 2.54
N ALA A 134 -9.67 -0.45 2.37
CA ALA A 134 -10.50 -1.57 2.79
C ALA A 134 -10.76 -1.61 4.30
N LEU A 135 -9.73 -1.33 5.12
CA LEU A 135 -9.85 -1.28 6.58
C LEU A 135 -10.88 -0.23 7.05
N TRP A 136 -11.09 0.79 6.22
CA TRP A 136 -12.02 1.85 6.51
C TRP A 136 -13.49 1.44 6.25
N LEU A 137 -13.75 0.58 5.25
CA LEU A 137 -15.06 -0.04 5.08
C LEU A 137 -15.43 -0.95 6.25
N ASP A 138 -14.47 -1.76 6.73
CA ASP A 138 -14.67 -2.64 7.89
C ASP A 138 -15.16 -1.86 9.13
N ARG A 139 -14.67 -0.62 9.30
CA ARG A 139 -15.06 0.29 10.40
C ARG A 139 -16.47 0.85 10.26
N ILE A 140 -16.88 1.28 9.06
CA ILE A 140 -18.21 1.90 8.86
C ILE A 140 -19.32 0.88 9.07
N GLN A 141 -19.09 -0.36 8.66
CA GLN A 141 -20.15 -1.35 8.58
C GLN A 141 -20.14 -2.37 9.72
N GLN A 142 -19.22 -2.23 10.71
CA GLN A 142 -19.00 -3.21 11.78
C GLN A 142 -18.86 -4.65 11.24
N TYR A 143 -18.35 -4.79 10.02
CA TYR A 143 -18.27 -6.09 9.37
C TYR A 143 -17.10 -6.90 9.95
N SER A 144 -17.34 -8.18 10.20
CA SER A 144 -16.27 -9.11 10.60
C SER A 144 -15.25 -9.23 9.45
N GLN A 145 -13.97 -9.45 9.75
CA GLN A 145 -12.88 -9.65 8.77
C GLN A 145 -13.15 -10.74 7.70
N ALA A 146 -14.20 -11.56 7.89
CA ALA A 146 -14.66 -12.56 6.93
C ALA A 146 -15.68 -12.02 5.91
N ASP A 147 -15.93 -10.71 5.83
CA ASP A 147 -16.90 -10.18 4.88
C ASP A 147 -16.38 -10.32 3.44
N SER A 148 -17.13 -11.11 2.67
CA SER A 148 -16.92 -11.36 1.26
C SER A 148 -16.77 -10.09 0.43
N THR A 149 -17.36 -8.97 0.84
CA THR A 149 -17.39 -7.71 0.10
C THR A 149 -16.04 -7.01 0.10
N VAL A 150 -15.38 -6.91 1.25
CA VAL A 150 -14.06 -6.27 1.37
C VAL A 150 -12.98 -7.13 0.71
N SER A 151 -13.08 -8.46 0.88
CA SER A 151 -12.23 -9.41 0.16
C SER A 151 -12.42 -9.30 -1.36
N LEU A 152 -13.66 -9.20 -1.84
CA LEU A 152 -13.97 -8.99 -3.25
C LEU A 152 -13.42 -7.66 -3.76
N ALA A 153 -13.59 -6.57 -3.02
CA ALA A 153 -13.07 -5.26 -3.40
C ALA A 153 -11.54 -5.28 -3.51
N ARG A 154 -10.83 -5.87 -2.54
CA ARG A 154 -9.36 -6.06 -2.59
C ARG A 154 -8.91 -6.87 -3.80
N ARG A 155 -9.66 -7.92 -4.16
CA ARG A 155 -9.38 -8.74 -5.35
C ARG A 155 -9.61 -7.97 -6.64
N LEU A 156 -10.75 -7.27 -6.75
CA LEU A 156 -11.07 -6.47 -7.93
C LEU A 156 -10.06 -5.33 -8.12
N SER A 157 -9.75 -4.57 -7.07
CA SER A 157 -8.71 -3.53 -7.11
C SER A 157 -7.35 -4.09 -7.50
N GLY A 158 -6.98 -5.26 -6.97
CA GLY A 158 -5.75 -5.95 -7.34
C GLY A 158 -5.69 -6.37 -8.81
N GLN A 159 -6.81 -6.75 -9.42
CA GLN A 159 -6.87 -7.01 -10.87
C GLN A 159 -6.66 -5.73 -11.71
N LEU A 160 -7.06 -4.58 -11.18
CA LEU A 160 -6.89 -3.26 -11.81
C LEU A 160 -5.51 -2.64 -11.56
N GLY A 161 -4.60 -3.35 -10.88
CA GLY A 161 -3.26 -2.87 -10.58
C GLY A 161 -3.16 -1.99 -9.33
N VAL A 162 -4.21 -1.97 -8.50
CA VAL A 162 -4.25 -1.24 -7.22
C VAL A 162 -4.06 -2.22 -6.06
N GLY A 163 -3.06 -1.96 -5.24
CA GLY A 163 -2.79 -2.66 -3.99
C GLY A 163 -2.92 -1.73 -2.80
N GLU A 164 -2.58 -2.24 -1.62
CA GLU A 164 -2.64 -1.49 -0.37
C GLU A 164 -1.25 -1.55 0.31
N LEU A 165 -0.85 -0.42 0.90
CA LEU A 165 0.22 -0.35 1.88
C LEU A 165 -0.44 -0.18 3.25
N VAL A 166 -0.48 -1.26 4.01
CA VAL A 166 -1.18 -1.35 5.30
C VAL A 166 -0.20 -1.65 6.43
N LEU A 167 -0.56 -1.29 7.64
CA LEU A 167 0.14 -1.71 8.84
C LEU A 167 -0.55 -2.96 9.40
N ARG A 168 0.20 -4.04 9.62
CA ARG A 168 -0.32 -5.28 10.21
C ARG A 168 0.37 -5.56 11.54
N TRP A 169 -0.40 -5.94 12.55
CA TRP A 169 0.10 -6.10 13.93
C TRP A 169 1.33 -7.02 13.99
N THR A 170 1.25 -8.17 13.34
CA THR A 170 2.33 -9.17 13.38
C THR A 170 3.37 -9.01 12.28
N HIS A 171 3.14 -8.18 11.25
CA HIS A 171 4.01 -8.13 10.06
C HIS A 171 4.71 -6.78 9.85
N GLY A 172 4.27 -5.73 10.53
CA GLY A 172 4.67 -4.35 10.24
C GLY A 172 4.00 -3.80 8.98
N LEU A 173 4.62 -2.81 8.34
CA LEU A 173 4.19 -2.30 7.05
C LEU A 173 4.22 -3.44 6.02
N THR A 174 3.13 -3.56 5.27
CA THR A 174 2.86 -4.66 4.35
C THR A 174 2.30 -4.12 3.04
N ILE A 175 2.91 -4.53 1.93
CA ILE A 175 2.38 -4.33 0.58
C ILE A 175 1.49 -5.54 0.26
N ALA A 176 0.21 -5.28 0.01
CA ALA A 176 -0.78 -6.29 -0.31
C ALA A 176 -1.42 -6.05 -1.69
N PHE A 177 -1.63 -7.14 -2.44
CA PHE A 177 -2.40 -7.14 -3.69
C PHE A 177 -3.36 -8.32 -3.66
N ASN A 178 -4.60 -8.14 -4.14
CA ASN A 178 -5.64 -9.18 -4.10
C ASN A 178 -5.92 -9.75 -2.70
N GLY A 179 -5.70 -8.95 -1.65
CA GLY A 179 -5.80 -9.38 -0.24
C GLY A 179 -4.60 -10.21 0.26
N GLU A 180 -3.64 -10.52 -0.60
CA GLU A 180 -2.46 -11.32 -0.29
C GLU A 180 -1.22 -10.44 -0.09
N HIS A 181 -0.34 -10.87 0.81
CA HIS A 181 0.89 -10.17 1.14
C HIS A 181 1.97 -10.41 0.09
N VAL A 182 2.42 -9.34 -0.59
CA VAL A 182 3.52 -9.38 -1.57
C VAL A 182 4.87 -9.12 -0.91
N TRP A 183 4.95 -8.11 -0.04
CA TRP A 183 6.10 -7.81 0.81
C TRP A 183 5.65 -7.34 2.20
N SER A 184 6.43 -7.61 3.25
CA SER A 184 6.26 -6.99 4.58
C SER A 184 7.59 -6.77 5.26
N GLU A 185 7.65 -5.89 6.26
CA GLU A 185 8.87 -5.65 7.03
C GLU A 185 9.41 -6.91 7.72
N ARG A 186 8.53 -7.69 8.36
CA ARG A 186 8.94 -8.90 9.08
C ARG A 186 9.44 -10.02 8.16
N HIS A 187 8.79 -10.21 7.01
CA HIS A 187 9.01 -11.41 6.18
C HIS A 187 9.71 -11.11 4.85
N GLY A 188 9.97 -9.84 4.54
CA GLY A 188 10.46 -9.42 3.24
C GLY A 188 9.48 -9.79 2.12
N VAL A 189 10.01 -10.18 0.97
CA VAL A 189 9.22 -10.58 -0.20
C VAL A 189 8.63 -11.97 0.00
N VAL A 190 7.30 -12.10 -0.15
CA VAL A 190 6.57 -13.38 -0.05
C VAL A 190 5.91 -13.71 -1.39
N ARG A 191 4.72 -13.18 -1.70
CA ARG A 191 4.10 -13.42 -3.02
C ARG A 191 4.85 -12.74 -4.16
N GLY A 192 5.63 -11.69 -3.89
CA GLY A 192 6.48 -11.04 -4.91
C GLY A 192 7.54 -11.96 -5.52
N ARG A 193 7.83 -13.13 -4.91
CA ARG A 193 8.71 -14.17 -5.45
C ARG A 193 8.10 -14.90 -6.65
N THR A 194 6.78 -14.95 -6.74
CA THR A 194 6.07 -15.76 -7.74
C THR A 194 5.08 -14.97 -8.57
N TRP A 195 4.65 -13.80 -8.11
CA TRP A 195 3.73 -12.93 -8.83
C TRP A 195 4.49 -11.90 -9.65
N THR A 196 4.07 -11.70 -10.90
CA THR A 196 4.54 -10.54 -11.66
C THR A 196 3.88 -9.29 -11.10
N MET A 197 4.70 -8.25 -10.88
CA MET A 197 4.33 -6.90 -10.51
C MET A 197 4.21 -5.98 -11.73
N ALA A 198 4.60 -6.44 -12.93
CA ALA A 198 4.35 -5.72 -14.16
C ALA A 198 2.84 -5.37 -14.31
N PRO A 199 2.50 -4.18 -14.84
CA PRO A 199 1.14 -3.87 -15.23
C PRO A 199 0.63 -4.88 -16.26
N ARG A 200 -0.60 -5.34 -16.10
CA ARG A 200 -1.25 -6.19 -17.12
C ARG A 200 -1.67 -5.33 -18.30
N VAL A 201 -1.31 -5.75 -19.51
CA VAL A 201 -1.66 -5.05 -20.75
C VAL A 201 -2.27 -6.06 -21.72
N GLY A 202 -3.60 -6.04 -21.84
CA GLY A 202 -4.35 -7.03 -22.61
C GLY A 202 -4.42 -8.39 -21.91
N SER A 203 -5.56 -9.05 -21.99
CA SER A 203 -5.67 -10.49 -21.76
C SER A 203 -5.52 -11.19 -23.10
N ARG A 204 -4.54 -12.08 -23.23
CA ARG A 204 -4.66 -13.20 -24.16
C ARG A 204 -5.20 -14.38 -23.39
#